data_AF-A0A397ATM9-F1
#
_entry.id   AF-A0A397ATM9-F1
#
_cell.length_a   1.000
_cell.length_b   1.000
_cell.length_c   1.000
_cell.angle_alpha   90.00
_cell.angle_beta   90.00
_cell.angle_gamma   90.00
#
_symmetry.space_group_name_H-M   'P 1'
#
loop_
_entity.id
_entity.type
_entity.pdbx_description
1 polymer ?
#
loop_
_entity_poly.entity_id
_entity_poly.type
_entity_poly.pdbx_seq_one_letter_code
_entity_poly.pdbx_strand_id
1 'polypeptide(L)'
;MGGGISVDHHRHVVPPSVIYHTDIPASLVTTGTDAQARVIVSLSSKDRVIKCTRVTISHSHFAISHRWQNRVQCDTYTVHCDHEPPYTCELFPEEVVNLEQYVTSLGNIWLDYVCIDQSSDSDKIAQVNIMGQIYANATSIVLGAGLQPTMPPRDYLMRAWCFQERMFGPIRFVWDMEAQDLEHLTAFAKDIALRVSNLAESISFINRKYDPNENWRIQALRKIPEKYPSTAALCNQMEHLIKDTRNDRTQRQIAIAALRIRELVPCDHPIVTSEWNLFLFDCQASIEKDRLYGTWGVPLYQLNVPLSYEYPDATWHQIAKNFPEADYAFHAPHGAPDQPHGGFSGFATVTQLMCHIMKYAPLAPGTHAKTPTGGTQYTMAQSNEVCGIVWDEHYVGLAWDKHEPIQTFHFIVSKECLRRGKGKGGESGPVKKFIRLIERLRKLGAAIPHWTVTFELKSFLEKIADEK
;
A
#
# COMPACT_ATOMS: atom_id res chain seq x y z
N MET A 1 18.57 40.92 -43.85
CA MET A 1 19.89 40.76 -43.18
C MET A 1 19.64 40.87 -41.69
N GLY A 2 19.34 39.76 -41.03
CA GLY A 2 19.04 39.69 -39.59
C GLY A 2 20.24 39.13 -38.85
N GLY A 3 20.78 39.90 -37.92
CA GLY A 3 21.91 39.50 -37.06
C GLY A 3 21.46 38.48 -36.02
N GLY A 4 22.15 37.34 -36.00
CA GLY A 4 21.95 36.27 -35.02
C GLY A 4 22.57 36.62 -33.68
N ILE A 5 21.77 36.53 -32.62
CA ILE A 5 22.25 36.45 -31.24
C ILE A 5 22.52 34.98 -30.96
N SER A 6 23.79 34.62 -30.84
CA SER A 6 24.23 33.34 -30.31
C SER A 6 23.88 33.29 -28.82
N VAL A 7 23.03 32.33 -28.43
CA VAL A 7 22.74 32.04 -27.03
C VAL A 7 23.68 30.92 -26.60
N ASP A 8 24.62 31.25 -25.72
CA ASP A 8 25.51 30.31 -25.06
C ASP A 8 24.68 29.26 -24.28
N HIS A 9 24.67 28.01 -24.78
CA HIS A 9 24.12 26.85 -24.10
C HIS A 9 25.21 26.05 -23.39
N HIS A 10 25.90 26.66 -22.43
CA HIS A 10 26.69 25.92 -21.44
C HIS A 10 26.65 26.62 -20.07
N ARG A 11 25.46 26.72 -19.47
CA ARG A 11 25.37 26.82 -18.01
C ARG A 11 25.21 25.41 -17.46
N HIS A 12 26.29 24.87 -16.90
CA HIS A 12 26.21 23.74 -15.98
C HIS A 12 25.27 24.10 -14.84
N VAL A 13 24.04 23.57 -14.89
CA VAL A 13 23.10 23.66 -13.77
C VAL A 13 23.65 22.70 -12.71
N VAL A 14 24.19 23.26 -11.63
CA VAL A 14 24.59 22.47 -10.46
C VAL A 14 23.31 21.89 -9.87
N PRO A 15 23.18 20.56 -9.73
CA PRO A 15 22.01 19.95 -9.13
C PRO A 15 21.83 20.46 -7.70
N PRO A 16 20.59 20.68 -7.24
CA PRO A 16 20.34 20.92 -5.83
C PRO A 16 20.89 19.75 -5.02
N SER A 17 21.70 20.03 -4.00
CA SER A 17 22.18 19.02 -3.06
C SER A 17 21.01 18.53 -2.21
N VAL A 18 20.25 17.57 -2.72
CA VAL A 18 19.25 16.87 -1.91
C VAL A 18 20.03 16.03 -0.90
N ILE A 19 20.03 16.46 0.36
CA ILE A 19 20.57 15.66 1.46
C ILE A 19 19.64 14.46 1.64
N TYR A 20 20.17 13.26 1.44
CA TYR A 20 19.49 12.00 1.74
C TYR A 20 19.80 11.61 3.18
N HIS A 21 18.76 11.49 4.00
CA HIS A 21 18.92 11.01 5.37
C HIS A 21 18.91 9.48 5.38
N THR A 22 19.88 8.86 6.07
CA THR A 22 19.92 7.40 6.30
C THR A 22 19.33 7.01 7.65
N ASP A 23 19.25 7.97 8.57
CA ASP A 23 18.85 7.74 9.95
C ASP A 23 17.81 8.78 10.39
N ILE A 24 16.87 8.33 11.22
CA ILE A 24 15.88 9.19 11.87
C ILE A 24 16.53 9.72 13.17
N PRO A 25 16.55 11.04 13.41
CA PRO A 25 17.11 11.58 14.65
C PRO A 25 16.49 10.92 15.88
N ALA A 26 17.32 10.49 16.84
CA ALA A 26 16.87 9.74 18.01
C ALA A 26 15.77 10.48 18.81
N SER A 27 15.78 11.81 18.82
CA SER A 27 14.77 12.66 19.46
C SER A 27 13.38 12.60 18.81
N LEU A 28 13.28 12.06 17.59
CA LEU A 28 12.05 11.96 16.80
C LEU A 28 11.57 10.52 16.62
N VAL A 29 12.31 9.56 17.17
CA VAL A 29 11.93 8.16 17.17
C VAL A 29 10.86 7.97 18.25
N THR A 30 9.59 8.06 17.85
CA THR A 30 8.48 7.56 18.67
C THR A 30 8.41 6.05 18.55
N THR A 31 9.31 5.35 19.24
CA THR A 31 9.14 3.92 19.53
C THR A 31 8.41 3.81 20.85
N GLY A 32 7.10 3.59 20.82
CA GLY A 32 6.37 3.49 22.10
C GLY A 32 4.94 3.01 21.98
N THR A 33 4.64 1.97 22.74
CA THR A 33 3.30 1.56 23.19
C THR A 33 2.55 2.67 23.96
N ASP A 34 3.24 3.76 24.30
CA ASP A 34 2.73 4.87 25.10
C ASP A 34 2.24 6.05 24.26
N ALA A 35 2.32 5.97 22.93
CA ALA A 35 1.81 7.05 22.09
C ALA A 35 0.28 7.10 22.14
N GLN A 36 -0.24 8.28 22.50
CA GLN A 36 -1.67 8.51 22.65
C GLN A 36 -2.25 9.20 21.41
N ALA A 37 -3.29 8.60 20.85
CA ALA A 37 -4.08 9.20 19.78
C ALA A 37 -5.19 10.08 20.38
N ARG A 38 -5.62 11.11 19.64
CA ARG A 38 -6.85 11.83 19.98
C ARG A 38 -8.05 11.01 19.53
N VAL A 39 -9.07 10.88 20.37
CA VAL A 39 -10.35 10.28 19.99
C VAL A 39 -11.49 11.23 20.33
N ILE A 40 -12.48 11.30 19.46
CA ILE A 40 -13.72 12.04 19.64
C ILE A 40 -14.54 11.34 20.71
N VAL A 41 -14.96 12.11 21.72
CA VAL A 41 -15.81 11.63 22.83
C VAL A 41 -17.21 12.24 22.80
N SER A 42 -17.37 13.41 22.18
CA SER A 42 -18.67 14.03 21.98
C SER A 42 -18.63 15.05 20.84
N LEU A 43 -19.74 15.22 20.13
CA LEU A 43 -19.94 16.25 19.14
C LEU A 43 -21.24 17.00 19.44
N SER A 44 -21.23 18.33 19.34
CA SER A 44 -22.42 19.19 19.36
C SER A 44 -22.54 19.91 18.02
N SER A 45 -23.45 19.45 17.16
CA SER A 45 -23.80 20.11 15.90
C SER A 45 -24.30 21.53 16.10
N LYS A 46 -25.10 21.76 17.15
CA LYS A 46 -25.66 23.07 17.48
C LYS A 46 -24.58 24.09 17.86
N ASP A 47 -23.66 23.70 18.74
CA ASP A 47 -22.62 24.60 19.25
C ASP A 47 -21.38 24.62 18.37
N ARG A 48 -21.32 23.75 17.35
CA ARG A 48 -20.18 23.53 16.46
C ARG A 48 -18.91 23.19 17.22
N VAL A 49 -19.05 22.33 18.23
CA VAL A 49 -17.95 21.91 19.13
C VAL A 49 -17.77 20.41 19.08
N ILE A 50 -16.52 19.98 18.94
CA ILE A 50 -16.09 18.59 19.06
C ILE A 50 -15.19 18.50 20.28
N LYS A 51 -15.45 17.52 21.16
CA LYS A 51 -14.56 17.22 22.28
C LYS A 51 -13.82 15.92 22.00
N CYS A 52 -12.51 15.97 22.22
CA CYS A 52 -11.61 14.87 22.10
C CYS A 52 -10.87 14.64 23.42
N THR A 53 -10.26 13.47 23.56
CA THR A 53 -9.32 13.16 24.64
C THR A 53 -8.19 12.26 24.12
N ARG A 54 -7.04 12.26 24.80
CA ARG A 54 -5.91 11.40 24.50
C ARG A 54 -6.08 10.01 25.10
N VAL A 55 -5.91 8.98 24.28
CA VAL A 55 -6.00 7.57 24.72
C VAL A 55 -4.91 6.71 24.11
N THR A 56 -4.47 5.69 24.86
CA THR A 56 -3.76 4.55 24.28
C THR A 56 -4.76 3.69 23.52
N ILE A 57 -4.57 3.55 22.21
CA ILE A 57 -5.53 2.84 21.35
C ILE A 57 -5.55 1.34 21.67
N SER A 58 -6.75 0.78 21.65
CA SER A 58 -7.05 -0.65 21.87
C SER A 58 -8.25 -1.06 21.00
N HIS A 59 -8.59 -2.34 21.01
CA HIS A 59 -9.70 -2.90 20.23
C HIS A 59 -11.09 -2.39 20.62
N SER A 60 -11.22 -1.73 21.79
CA SER A 60 -12.46 -1.06 22.20
C SER A 60 -12.66 0.32 21.57
N HIS A 61 -11.63 0.85 20.90
CA HIS A 61 -11.67 2.11 20.16
C HIS A 61 -11.99 1.83 18.69
N PHE A 62 -12.55 2.82 18.02
CA PHE A 62 -12.94 2.71 16.62
C PHE A 62 -12.17 3.70 15.77
N ALA A 63 -11.66 3.25 14.62
CA ALA A 63 -11.04 4.13 13.64
C ALA A 63 -11.90 4.17 12.38
N ILE A 64 -12.32 5.35 11.96
CA ILE A 64 -13.08 5.49 10.73
C ILE A 64 -12.15 5.29 9.54
N SER A 65 -12.55 4.41 8.64
CA SER A 65 -11.88 4.16 7.38
C SER A 65 -12.76 4.66 6.24
N HIS A 66 -12.30 5.66 5.52
CA HIS A 66 -13.11 6.35 4.53
C HIS A 66 -12.27 6.92 3.39
N ARG A 67 -12.95 7.33 2.32
CA ARG A 67 -12.30 8.01 1.20
C ARG A 67 -12.29 9.52 1.46
N TRP A 68 -11.10 10.10 1.62
CA TRP A 68 -10.94 11.54 1.83
C TRP A 68 -11.45 12.36 0.63
N GLN A 69 -12.14 13.47 0.90
CA GLN A 69 -12.77 14.33 -0.10
C GLN A 69 -12.29 15.76 0.04
N ASN A 70 -12.41 16.55 -1.04
CA ASN A 70 -12.05 17.97 -1.00
C ASN A 70 -13.07 18.73 -0.12
N ARG A 71 -12.59 19.50 0.85
CA ARG A 71 -13.36 20.15 1.93
C ARG A 71 -14.00 21.49 1.53
N VAL A 72 -14.42 21.63 0.27
CA VAL A 72 -15.11 22.85 -0.20
C VAL A 72 -16.55 22.85 0.34
N GLN A 73 -17.08 24.01 0.76
CA GLN A 73 -18.46 24.15 1.30
C GLN A 73 -18.74 23.39 2.61
N CYS A 74 -17.73 23.17 3.44
CA CYS A 74 -17.90 22.59 4.76
C CYS A 74 -18.25 23.65 5.83
N ASP A 75 -18.84 23.20 6.93
CA ASP A 75 -18.97 23.96 8.16
C ASP A 75 -17.70 23.80 9.03
N THR A 76 -17.32 24.88 9.71
CA THR A 76 -16.19 24.87 10.66
C THR A 76 -16.66 24.49 12.06
N TYR A 77 -15.93 23.55 12.67
CA TYR A 77 -16.12 23.10 14.05
C TYR A 77 -14.87 23.39 14.86
N THR A 78 -15.06 23.76 16.14
CA THR A 78 -13.95 23.92 17.09
C THR A 78 -13.72 22.60 17.81
N VAL A 79 -12.48 22.11 17.78
CA VAL A 79 -12.06 20.89 18.46
C VAL A 79 -11.33 21.25 19.76
N HIS A 80 -11.80 20.70 20.87
CA HIS A 80 -11.14 20.79 22.17
C HIS A 80 -10.62 19.42 22.57
N CYS A 81 -9.33 19.30 22.86
CA CYS A 81 -8.72 18.05 23.33
C CYS A 81 -8.02 18.28 24.67
N ASP A 82 -8.60 17.79 25.76
CA ASP A 82 -8.06 17.91 27.12
C ASP A 82 -7.57 19.35 27.46
N HIS A 83 -6.26 19.54 27.61
CA HIS A 83 -5.61 20.82 27.90
C HIS A 83 -4.85 21.41 26.70
N GLU A 84 -4.99 20.82 25.51
CA GLU A 84 -4.36 21.31 24.29
C GLU A 84 -5.06 22.60 23.79
N PRO A 85 -4.33 23.49 23.09
CA PRO A 85 -4.96 24.62 22.41
C PRO A 85 -6.06 24.14 21.45
N PRO A 86 -7.24 24.80 21.44
CA PRO A 86 -8.29 24.44 20.50
C PRO A 86 -7.86 24.75 19.07
N TYR A 87 -8.30 23.91 18.14
CA TYR A 87 -8.11 24.08 16.70
C TYR A 87 -9.44 23.90 15.98
N THR A 88 -9.45 24.09 14.66
CA THR A 88 -10.66 23.94 13.85
C THR A 88 -10.55 22.80 12.86
N CYS A 89 -11.68 22.18 12.55
CA CYS A 89 -11.79 21.25 11.43
C CYS A 89 -13.04 21.52 10.60
N GLU A 90 -13.03 21.08 9.35
CA GLU A 90 -14.13 21.22 8.40
C GLU A 90 -14.94 19.93 8.26
N LEU A 91 -16.25 20.00 8.47
CA LEU A 91 -17.19 18.89 8.29
C LEU A 91 -18.30 19.25 7.31
N PHE A 92 -18.67 18.31 6.45
CA PHE A 92 -19.92 18.41 5.68
C PHE A 92 -21.13 18.20 6.60
N PRO A 93 -22.29 18.84 6.34
CA PRO A 93 -23.49 18.67 7.17
C PRO A 93 -23.91 17.20 7.37
N GLU A 94 -23.76 16.37 6.33
CA GLU A 94 -24.05 14.93 6.40
C GLU A 94 -23.07 14.14 7.25
N GLU A 95 -21.79 14.52 7.27
CA GLU A 95 -20.78 13.87 8.11
C GLU A 95 -21.05 14.15 9.59
N VAL A 96 -21.52 15.35 9.93
CA VAL A 96 -21.88 15.73 11.31
C VAL A 96 -22.96 14.80 11.84
N VAL A 97 -24.04 14.62 11.08
CA VAL A 97 -25.17 13.76 11.48
C VAL A 97 -24.69 12.31 11.68
N ASN A 98 -23.91 11.79 10.75
CA ASN A 98 -23.41 10.42 10.83
C ASN A 98 -22.41 10.25 11.99
N LEU A 99 -21.50 11.20 12.18
CA LEU A 99 -20.49 11.18 13.23
C LEU A 99 -21.11 11.26 14.62
N GLU A 100 -22.15 12.08 14.83
CA GLU A 100 -22.93 12.10 16.09
C GLU A 100 -23.53 10.72 16.42
N GLN A 101 -24.09 10.04 15.41
CA GLN A 101 -24.64 8.70 15.59
C GLN A 101 -23.57 7.67 15.94
N TYR A 102 -22.42 7.71 15.27
CA TYR A 102 -21.32 6.80 15.57
C TYR A 102 -20.73 7.05 16.96
N VAL A 103 -20.48 8.31 17.33
CA VAL A 103 -19.95 8.64 18.67
C VAL A 103 -20.92 8.17 19.76
N THR A 104 -22.23 8.33 19.54
CA THR A 104 -23.25 7.87 20.49
C THR A 104 -23.33 6.34 20.60
N SER A 105 -23.19 5.62 19.48
CA SER A 105 -23.39 4.17 19.43
C SER A 105 -22.13 3.34 19.66
N LEU A 106 -20.96 3.86 19.28
CA LEU A 106 -19.67 3.18 19.35
C LEU A 106 -18.76 3.76 20.44
N GLY A 107 -18.97 5.01 20.84
CA GLY A 107 -18.13 5.71 21.83
C GLY A 107 -16.92 6.38 21.19
N ASN A 108 -15.72 6.04 21.66
CA ASN A 108 -14.48 6.73 21.30
C ASN A 108 -14.07 6.44 19.85
N ILE A 109 -14.07 7.48 19.02
CA ILE A 109 -13.80 7.38 17.58
C ILE A 109 -12.57 8.19 17.19
N TRP A 110 -11.68 7.58 16.43
CA TRP A 110 -10.62 8.25 15.71
C TRP A 110 -11.05 8.52 14.26
N LEU A 111 -10.85 9.76 13.80
CA LEU A 111 -11.13 10.23 12.45
C LEU A 111 -10.05 11.24 12.07
N ASP A 112 -9.24 10.93 11.07
CA ASP A 112 -8.00 11.63 10.73
C ASP A 112 -8.15 13.17 10.64
N TYR A 113 -9.07 13.68 9.84
CA TYR A 113 -9.21 15.13 9.63
C TYR A 113 -9.88 15.87 10.80
N VAL A 114 -10.35 15.17 11.83
CA VAL A 114 -10.84 15.76 13.09
C VAL A 114 -9.81 15.61 14.19
N CYS A 115 -9.20 14.43 14.32
CA CYS A 115 -8.29 14.06 15.39
C CYS A 115 -6.86 14.56 15.16
N ILE A 116 -6.55 15.03 13.94
CA ILE A 116 -5.28 15.66 13.58
C ILE A 116 -5.55 17.10 13.20
N ASP A 117 -4.87 18.05 13.85
CA ASP A 117 -4.88 19.45 13.48
C ASP A 117 -4.15 19.63 12.15
N GLN A 118 -4.92 19.77 11.07
CA GLN A 118 -4.40 19.88 9.71
C GLN A 118 -3.56 21.16 9.50
N SER A 119 -3.73 22.17 10.35
CA SER A 119 -3.01 23.44 10.31
C SER A 119 -1.63 23.36 10.97
N SER A 120 -1.37 22.33 11.79
CA SER A 120 -0.13 22.16 12.56
C SER A 120 0.75 21.05 11.99
N ASP A 121 1.91 21.41 11.44
CA ASP A 121 2.86 20.41 10.92
C ASP A 121 3.41 19.48 12.01
N SER A 122 3.67 20.01 13.20
CA SER A 122 4.12 19.19 14.33
C SER A 122 3.07 18.17 14.75
N ASP A 123 1.79 18.55 14.71
CA ASP A 123 0.71 17.64 15.07
C ASP A 123 0.47 16.58 13.99
N LYS A 124 0.52 16.97 12.71
CA LYS A 124 0.49 16.03 11.59
C LYS A 124 1.62 15.01 11.71
N ILE A 125 2.85 15.44 12.01
CA ILE A 125 3.98 14.53 12.23
C ILE A 125 3.67 13.55 13.36
N ALA A 126 3.23 14.06 14.52
CA ALA A 126 2.96 13.24 15.70
C ALA A 126 1.86 12.20 15.46
N GLN A 127 0.74 12.59 14.83
CA GLN A 127 -0.40 11.69 14.61
C GLN A 127 -0.16 10.72 13.45
N VAL A 128 0.43 11.17 12.34
CA VAL A 128 0.68 10.29 11.17
C VAL A 128 1.68 9.19 11.52
N ASN A 129 2.70 9.48 12.33
CA ASN A 129 3.67 8.46 12.78
C ASN A 129 3.01 7.31 13.55
N ILE A 130 1.87 7.56 14.22
CA ILE A 130 1.17 6.56 15.03
C ILE A 130 -0.08 5.99 14.34
N MET A 131 -0.39 6.39 13.10
CA MET A 131 -1.53 5.83 12.36
C MET A 131 -1.45 4.31 12.19
N GLY A 132 -0.24 3.78 11.98
CA GLY A 132 -0.01 2.34 11.96
C GLY A 132 -0.42 1.66 13.27
N GLN A 133 -0.09 2.26 14.42
CA GLN A 133 -0.53 1.79 15.73
C GLN A 133 -2.05 1.88 15.88
N ILE A 134 -2.66 2.98 15.42
CA ILE A 134 -4.12 3.18 15.49
C ILE A 134 -4.83 2.04 14.73
N TYR A 135 -4.51 1.82 13.46
CA TYR A 135 -5.19 0.79 12.64
C TYR A 135 -4.78 -0.65 12.96
N ALA A 136 -3.64 -0.86 13.62
CA ALA A 136 -3.28 -2.19 14.14
C ALA A 136 -4.17 -2.60 15.33
N ASN A 137 -4.59 -1.62 16.14
CA ASN A 137 -5.19 -1.88 17.45
C ASN A 137 -6.68 -1.50 17.54
N ALA A 138 -7.14 -0.46 16.85
CA ALA A 138 -8.54 -0.05 16.81
C ALA A 138 -9.37 -0.95 15.89
N THR A 139 -10.69 -1.01 16.12
CA THR A 139 -11.61 -1.61 15.16
C THR A 139 -11.89 -0.63 14.02
N SER A 140 -11.44 -0.94 12.81
CA SER A 140 -11.72 -0.14 11.62
C SER A 140 -13.20 -0.23 11.23
N ILE A 141 -13.88 0.91 11.09
CA ILE A 141 -15.23 1.01 10.53
C ILE A 141 -15.14 1.55 9.10
N VAL A 142 -15.43 0.71 8.11
CA VAL A 142 -15.34 1.12 6.69
C VAL A 142 -16.65 1.75 6.22
N LEU A 143 -16.57 2.99 5.75
CA LEU A 143 -17.72 3.82 5.41
C LEU A 143 -17.68 4.40 4.00
N GLY A 144 -18.87 4.79 3.53
CA GLY A 144 -19.10 5.47 2.26
C GLY A 144 -18.71 6.94 2.26
N ALA A 145 -19.05 7.62 1.17
CA ALA A 145 -18.98 9.09 1.10
C ALA A 145 -19.80 9.75 2.22
N GLY A 146 -19.35 10.89 2.74
CA GLY A 146 -20.06 11.60 3.82
C GLY A 146 -20.17 10.80 5.13
N LEU A 147 -19.33 9.79 5.33
CA LEU A 147 -19.42 8.83 6.45
C LEU A 147 -20.72 8.03 6.49
N GLN A 148 -21.40 7.88 5.35
CA GLN A 148 -22.62 7.08 5.27
C GLN A 148 -22.34 5.60 5.57
N PRO A 149 -23.28 4.86 6.22
CA PRO A 149 -23.17 3.43 6.45
C PRO A 149 -23.46 2.65 5.15
N THR A 150 -22.66 2.93 4.12
CA THR A 150 -22.68 2.31 2.80
C THR A 150 -21.27 1.86 2.42
N MET A 151 -21.14 1.07 1.35
CA MET A 151 -19.83 0.61 0.89
C MET A 151 -19.02 1.81 0.34
N PRO A 152 -17.69 1.87 0.59
CA PRO A 152 -16.85 2.95 0.07
C PRO A 152 -16.84 2.99 -1.46
N PRO A 153 -16.55 4.16 -2.06
CA PRO A 153 -16.42 4.29 -3.52
C PRO A 153 -15.31 3.38 -4.07
N ARG A 154 -15.37 3.04 -5.37
CA ARG A 154 -14.43 2.08 -5.99
C ARG A 154 -12.96 2.49 -5.86
N ASP A 155 -12.66 3.78 -5.89
CA ASP A 155 -11.30 4.30 -5.76
C ASP A 155 -10.69 4.05 -4.36
N TYR A 156 -11.50 3.79 -3.33
CA TYR A 156 -11.02 3.42 -1.99
C TYR A 156 -10.06 2.23 -2.00
N LEU A 157 -10.35 1.18 -2.79
CA LEU A 157 -9.50 -0.01 -2.88
C LEU A 157 -8.13 0.30 -3.50
N MET A 158 -8.05 1.35 -4.30
CA MET A 158 -6.81 1.74 -4.96
C MET A 158 -5.99 2.71 -4.11
N ARG A 159 -6.57 3.43 -3.15
CA ARG A 159 -5.84 4.46 -2.40
C ARG A 159 -4.86 3.87 -1.37
N ALA A 160 -3.66 4.42 -1.37
CA ALA A 160 -2.58 4.02 -0.46
C ALA A 160 -2.97 4.24 1.01
N TRP A 161 -3.57 5.40 1.34
CA TRP A 161 -3.98 5.73 2.71
C TRP A 161 -4.95 4.70 3.30
N CYS A 162 -5.92 4.28 2.49
CA CYS A 162 -6.95 3.30 2.84
C CYS A 162 -6.43 1.86 2.92
N PHE A 163 -5.15 1.61 2.61
CA PHE A 163 -4.61 0.25 2.50
C PHE A 163 -4.45 -0.40 3.87
N GLN A 164 -3.70 0.22 4.78
CA GLN A 164 -3.53 -0.31 6.14
C GLN A 164 -4.86 -0.45 6.91
N GLU A 165 -5.79 0.47 6.68
CA GLU A 165 -7.07 0.58 7.40
C GLU A 165 -7.92 -0.68 7.25
N ARG A 166 -7.85 -1.32 6.09
CA ARG A 166 -8.63 -2.52 5.76
C ARG A 166 -7.82 -3.82 5.85
N MET A 167 -6.51 -3.73 5.70
CA MET A 167 -5.59 -4.87 5.64
C MET A 167 -5.13 -5.39 7.01
N PHE A 168 -5.29 -4.59 8.07
CA PHE A 168 -4.81 -4.96 9.41
C PHE A 168 -5.88 -4.76 10.48
N GLY A 169 -5.56 -5.29 11.66
CA GLY A 169 -6.38 -5.12 12.85
C GLY A 169 -7.78 -5.73 12.75
N PRO A 170 -8.61 -5.49 13.77
CA PRO A 170 -10.05 -5.74 13.72
C PRO A 170 -10.73 -4.81 12.71
N ILE A 171 -11.79 -5.29 12.07
CA ILE A 171 -12.59 -4.51 11.12
C ILE A 171 -14.07 -4.84 11.28
N ARG A 172 -14.93 -3.88 10.95
CA ARG A 172 -16.37 -4.05 10.95
C ARG A 172 -17.00 -3.33 9.76
N PHE A 173 -17.99 -3.98 9.16
CA PHE A 173 -18.80 -3.47 8.07
C PHE A 173 -20.22 -3.18 8.59
N VAL A 174 -20.62 -1.91 8.54
CA VAL A 174 -21.91 -1.42 9.08
C VAL A 174 -22.98 -1.19 8.01
N TRP A 175 -22.68 -1.55 6.76
CA TRP A 175 -23.55 -1.35 5.61
C TRP A 175 -24.30 -2.62 5.22
N ASP A 176 -25.45 -2.45 4.58
CA ASP A 176 -26.25 -3.56 4.04
C ASP A 176 -25.56 -4.17 2.82
N MET A 177 -24.90 -5.32 3.02
CA MET A 177 -24.16 -6.02 1.96
C MET A 177 -25.07 -6.59 0.86
N GLU A 178 -26.34 -6.85 1.16
CA GLU A 178 -27.28 -7.40 0.18
C GLU A 178 -27.68 -6.37 -0.87
N ALA A 179 -27.77 -5.10 -0.46
CA ALA A 179 -28.16 -3.99 -1.32
C ALA A 179 -27.05 -3.45 -2.24
N GLN A 180 -25.79 -3.91 -2.09
CA GLN A 180 -24.66 -3.34 -2.82
C GLN A 180 -24.53 -3.84 -4.27
N ASP A 181 -23.83 -3.10 -5.12
CA ASP A 181 -23.40 -3.58 -6.44
C ASP A 181 -22.57 -4.87 -6.31
N LEU A 182 -22.93 -5.92 -7.06
CA LEU A 182 -22.33 -7.24 -6.92
C LEU A 182 -20.86 -7.26 -7.35
N GLU A 183 -20.52 -6.56 -8.43
CA GLU A 183 -19.16 -6.52 -8.95
C GLU A 183 -18.23 -5.84 -7.94
N HIS A 184 -18.64 -4.69 -7.42
CA HIS A 184 -17.89 -3.94 -6.42
C HIS A 184 -17.78 -4.72 -5.10
N LEU A 185 -18.87 -5.34 -4.64
CA LEU A 185 -18.87 -6.18 -3.44
C LEU A 185 -17.88 -7.35 -3.57
N THR A 186 -17.86 -7.98 -4.74
CA THR A 186 -16.96 -9.09 -5.06
C THR A 186 -15.50 -8.64 -5.10
N ALA A 187 -15.23 -7.49 -5.72
CA ALA A 187 -13.88 -6.91 -5.76
C ALA A 187 -13.39 -6.56 -4.35
N PHE A 188 -14.25 -5.95 -3.54
CA PHE A 188 -13.96 -5.60 -2.15
C PHE A 188 -13.68 -6.85 -1.30
N ALA A 189 -14.52 -7.89 -1.39
CA ALA A 189 -14.30 -9.16 -0.69
C ALA A 189 -12.99 -9.84 -1.08
N LYS A 190 -12.62 -9.80 -2.37
CA LYS A 190 -11.33 -10.31 -2.87
C LYS A 190 -10.14 -9.59 -2.26
N ASP A 191 -10.19 -8.27 -2.21
CA ASP A 191 -9.11 -7.45 -1.67
C ASP A 191 -8.93 -7.69 -0.17
N ILE A 192 -10.04 -7.68 0.60
CA ILE A 192 -10.02 -7.92 2.04
C ILE A 192 -9.51 -9.33 2.40
N ALA A 193 -9.83 -10.34 1.60
CA ALA A 193 -9.40 -11.71 1.84
C ALA A 193 -7.89 -11.91 1.73
N LEU A 194 -7.16 -11.00 1.06
CA LEU A 194 -5.70 -11.10 0.88
C LEU A 194 -4.94 -11.20 2.21
N ARG A 195 -5.53 -10.73 3.31
CA ARG A 195 -4.90 -10.72 4.64
C ARG A 195 -5.38 -11.82 5.57
N VAL A 196 -6.39 -12.58 5.19
CA VAL A 196 -6.85 -13.75 5.94
C VAL A 196 -6.26 -14.98 5.27
N SER A 197 -5.29 -15.63 5.93
CA SER A 197 -4.63 -16.82 5.40
C SER A 197 -5.66 -17.87 4.94
N ASN A 198 -5.46 -18.41 3.74
CA ASN A 198 -6.35 -19.36 3.05
C ASN A 198 -7.65 -18.77 2.50
N LEU A 199 -8.12 -17.60 2.95
CA LEU A 199 -9.39 -17.04 2.48
C LEU A 199 -9.28 -16.56 1.03
N ALA A 200 -8.19 -15.87 0.68
CA ALA A 200 -7.93 -15.41 -0.68
C ALA A 200 -7.96 -16.56 -1.69
N GLU A 201 -7.33 -17.68 -1.35
CA GLU A 201 -7.33 -18.91 -2.13
C GLU A 201 -8.74 -19.50 -2.26
N SER A 202 -9.48 -19.60 -1.16
CA SER A 202 -10.84 -20.15 -1.15
C SER A 202 -11.81 -19.36 -2.02
N ILE A 203 -11.72 -18.03 -1.96
CA ILE A 203 -12.63 -17.13 -2.67
C ILE A 203 -12.18 -16.84 -4.11
N SER A 204 -11.02 -17.36 -4.52
CA SER A 204 -10.55 -17.29 -5.91
C SER A 204 -11.64 -17.79 -6.87
N PHE A 205 -11.72 -17.26 -8.09
CA PHE A 205 -12.71 -17.73 -9.09
C PHE A 205 -14.18 -17.68 -8.66
N ILE A 206 -14.55 -16.81 -7.72
CA ILE A 206 -15.93 -16.61 -7.25
C ILE A 206 -16.96 -16.41 -8.40
N ASN A 207 -16.52 -15.90 -9.54
CA ASN A 207 -17.33 -15.59 -10.71
C ASN A 207 -17.56 -16.77 -11.67
N ARG A 208 -17.01 -17.96 -11.41
CA ARG A 208 -17.24 -19.15 -12.26
C ARG A 208 -17.69 -20.37 -11.48
N LYS A 209 -18.17 -21.38 -12.21
CA LYS A 209 -18.61 -22.66 -11.64
C LYS A 209 -17.43 -23.37 -10.98
N TYR A 210 -17.68 -24.05 -9.86
CA TYR A 210 -16.69 -24.87 -9.20
C TYR A 210 -16.27 -26.05 -10.08
N ASP A 211 -14.96 -26.25 -10.18
CA ASP A 211 -14.32 -27.40 -10.81
C ASP A 211 -13.77 -28.33 -9.71
N PRO A 212 -14.06 -29.64 -9.71
CA PRO A 212 -13.50 -30.59 -8.76
C PRO A 212 -11.96 -30.60 -8.69
N ASN A 213 -11.26 -30.22 -9.76
CA ASN A 213 -9.80 -30.04 -9.77
C ASN A 213 -9.34 -28.89 -8.85
N GLU A 214 -10.27 -28.03 -8.43
CA GLU A 214 -10.04 -26.91 -7.51
C GLU A 214 -10.34 -27.25 -6.05
N ASN A 215 -10.40 -28.53 -5.68
CA ASN A 215 -10.68 -28.95 -4.31
C ASN A 215 -9.67 -28.39 -3.28
N TRP A 216 -8.49 -27.96 -3.74
CA TRP A 216 -7.53 -27.20 -2.93
C TRP A 216 -8.14 -25.90 -2.33
N ARG A 217 -9.11 -25.26 -3.00
CA ARG A 217 -9.84 -24.08 -2.47
C ARG A 217 -10.67 -24.41 -1.24
N ILE A 218 -11.30 -25.58 -1.27
CA ILE A 218 -12.10 -26.10 -0.15
C ILE A 218 -11.19 -26.53 0.99
N GLN A 219 -10.06 -27.18 0.67
CA GLN A 219 -9.06 -27.52 1.68
C GLN A 219 -8.46 -26.27 2.35
N ALA A 220 -8.22 -25.20 1.59
CA ALA A 220 -7.81 -23.91 2.13
C ALA A 220 -8.88 -23.36 3.10
N LEU A 221 -10.16 -23.39 2.70
CA LEU A 221 -11.27 -22.85 3.51
C LEU A 221 -11.39 -23.57 4.85
N ARG A 222 -11.24 -24.90 4.84
CA ARG A 222 -11.33 -25.75 6.03
C ARG A 222 -10.19 -25.55 7.03
N LYS A 223 -9.08 -24.94 6.63
CA LYS A 223 -7.97 -24.59 7.54
C LYS A 223 -8.26 -23.32 8.36
N ILE A 224 -9.17 -22.45 7.92
CA ILE A 224 -9.47 -21.20 8.63
C ILE A 224 -10.04 -21.49 10.04
N PRO A 225 -11.03 -22.39 10.20
CA PRO A 225 -11.59 -22.71 11.52
C PRO A 225 -10.61 -23.40 12.48
N GLU A 226 -9.56 -24.06 11.97
CA GLU A 226 -8.52 -24.66 12.82
C GLU A 226 -7.81 -23.60 13.66
N LYS A 227 -7.58 -22.42 13.09
CA LYS A 227 -6.98 -21.26 13.77
C LYS A 227 -8.04 -20.35 14.41
N TYR A 228 -9.21 -20.22 13.77
CA TYR A 228 -10.29 -19.32 14.22
C TYR A 228 -11.63 -20.07 14.32
N PRO A 229 -11.87 -20.84 15.40
CA PRO A 229 -13.05 -21.71 15.51
C PRO A 229 -14.40 -20.99 15.34
N SER A 230 -14.49 -19.71 15.69
CA SER A 230 -15.69 -18.88 15.51
C SER A 230 -16.12 -18.75 14.04
N THR A 231 -15.22 -19.00 13.08
CA THR A 231 -15.51 -18.91 11.65
C THR A 231 -16.09 -20.20 11.05
N ALA A 232 -16.18 -21.29 11.83
CA ALA A 232 -16.57 -22.62 11.33
C ALA A 232 -17.92 -22.64 10.59
N ALA A 233 -18.95 -21.99 11.15
CA ALA A 233 -20.27 -21.93 10.53
C ALA A 233 -20.24 -21.21 9.17
N LEU A 234 -19.54 -20.08 9.09
CA LEU A 234 -19.37 -19.32 7.85
C LEU A 234 -18.57 -20.10 6.81
N CYS A 235 -17.50 -20.79 7.22
CA CYS A 235 -16.69 -21.61 6.32
C CYS A 235 -17.50 -22.78 5.75
N ASN A 236 -18.31 -23.46 6.57
CA ASN A 236 -19.19 -24.54 6.12
C ASN A 236 -20.24 -24.04 5.13
N GLN A 237 -20.90 -22.90 5.44
CA GLN A 237 -21.84 -22.27 4.53
C GLN A 237 -21.17 -21.88 3.21
N MET A 238 -19.99 -21.27 3.27
CA MET A 238 -19.25 -20.86 2.10
C MET A 238 -18.81 -22.06 1.24
N GLU A 239 -18.41 -23.19 1.84
CA GLU A 239 -18.12 -24.43 1.11
C GLU A 239 -19.35 -24.90 0.31
N HIS A 240 -20.54 -24.91 0.94
CA HIS A 240 -21.78 -25.27 0.25
C HIS A 240 -22.05 -24.32 -0.94
N LEU A 241 -21.89 -23.02 -0.74
CA LEU A 241 -22.09 -22.01 -1.80
C LEU A 241 -21.05 -22.08 -2.92
N ILE A 242 -19.80 -22.49 -2.63
CA ILE A 242 -18.78 -22.71 -3.67
C ILE A 242 -19.23 -23.85 -4.59
N LYS A 243 -19.70 -24.96 -4.01
CA LYS A 243 -20.09 -26.17 -4.73
C LYS A 243 -21.46 -26.08 -5.42
N ASP A 244 -22.27 -25.08 -5.07
CA ASP A 244 -23.58 -24.84 -5.66
C ASP A 244 -23.50 -24.25 -7.09
N THR A 245 -24.64 -24.18 -7.76
CA THR A 245 -24.82 -23.54 -9.06
C THR A 245 -24.40 -22.07 -8.99
N ARG A 246 -23.59 -21.66 -9.96
CA ARG A 246 -23.06 -20.29 -10.03
C ARG A 246 -24.13 -19.34 -10.59
N ASN A 247 -24.52 -18.35 -9.81
CA ASN A 247 -25.37 -17.24 -10.19
C ASN A 247 -25.07 -16.01 -9.31
N ASP A 248 -25.73 -14.89 -9.55
CA ASP A 248 -25.48 -13.64 -8.82
C ASP A 248 -25.73 -13.76 -7.32
N ARG A 249 -26.75 -14.53 -6.93
CA ARG A 249 -27.06 -14.78 -5.51
C ARG A 249 -25.94 -15.57 -4.85
N THR A 250 -25.47 -16.67 -5.44
CA THR A 250 -24.39 -17.47 -4.84
C THR A 250 -23.06 -16.72 -4.84
N GLN A 251 -22.79 -15.87 -5.84
CA GLN A 251 -21.65 -14.95 -5.83
C GLN A 251 -21.72 -13.96 -4.66
N ARG A 252 -22.87 -13.29 -4.50
CA ARG A 252 -23.10 -12.34 -3.41
C ARG A 252 -22.89 -12.98 -2.04
N GLN A 253 -23.52 -14.13 -1.81
CA GLN A 253 -23.44 -14.83 -0.53
C GLN A 253 -22.01 -15.28 -0.20
N ILE A 254 -21.21 -15.66 -1.21
CA ILE A 254 -19.79 -15.97 -1.01
C ILE A 254 -19.00 -14.71 -0.63
N ALA A 255 -19.24 -13.59 -1.31
CA ALA A 255 -18.58 -12.33 -0.98
C ALA A 255 -18.94 -11.87 0.45
N ILE A 256 -20.21 -11.95 0.83
CA ILE A 256 -20.69 -11.66 2.19
C ILE A 256 -20.02 -12.57 3.21
N ALA A 257 -19.98 -13.89 2.96
CA ALA A 257 -19.34 -14.83 3.87
C ALA A 257 -17.85 -14.50 4.06
N ALA A 258 -17.13 -14.12 3.00
CA ALA A 258 -15.74 -13.70 3.09
C ALA A 258 -15.54 -12.45 3.96
N LEU A 259 -16.40 -11.44 3.80
CA LEU A 259 -16.38 -10.24 4.64
C LEU A 259 -16.69 -10.54 6.10
N ARG A 260 -17.69 -11.40 6.37
CA ARG A 260 -18.00 -11.83 7.75
C ARG A 260 -16.89 -12.66 8.37
N ILE A 261 -16.20 -13.51 7.60
CA ILE A 261 -15.00 -14.22 8.07
C ILE A 261 -13.92 -13.20 8.43
N ARG A 262 -13.70 -12.16 7.62
CA ARG A 262 -12.72 -11.11 7.93
C ARG A 262 -13.04 -10.40 9.26
N GLU A 263 -14.30 -10.07 9.53
CA GLU A 263 -14.68 -9.42 10.80
C GLU A 263 -14.34 -10.27 12.03
N LEU A 264 -14.37 -11.60 11.89
CA LEU A 264 -14.03 -12.55 12.96
C LEU A 264 -12.53 -12.87 13.05
N VAL A 265 -11.73 -12.48 12.06
CA VAL A 265 -10.30 -12.74 12.00
C VAL A 265 -9.52 -11.43 12.09
N PRO A 266 -8.92 -11.11 13.25
CA PRO A 266 -8.02 -9.96 13.36
C PRO A 266 -6.78 -10.23 12.50
N CYS A 267 -6.45 -9.34 11.57
CA CYS A 267 -5.31 -9.50 10.66
C CYS A 267 -4.00 -9.02 11.31
N ASP A 268 -3.57 -9.72 12.35
CA ASP A 268 -2.31 -9.50 13.08
C ASP A 268 -1.11 -10.28 12.49
N HIS A 269 -1.34 -11.02 11.40
CA HIS A 269 -0.40 -12.04 10.94
C HIS A 269 0.85 -11.39 10.34
N PRO A 270 2.04 -12.02 10.50
CA PRO A 270 3.28 -11.53 9.90
C PRO A 270 3.16 -11.29 8.40
N ILE A 271 3.79 -10.24 7.92
CA ILE A 271 3.88 -9.92 6.50
C ILE A 271 5.09 -10.61 5.86
N VAL A 272 4.95 -11.03 4.60
CA VAL A 272 6.10 -11.34 3.75
C VAL A 272 6.56 -10.03 3.12
N THR A 273 7.54 -9.38 3.73
CA THR A 273 8.09 -8.05 3.37
C THR A 273 8.36 -7.89 1.88
N SER A 274 8.94 -8.91 1.23
CA SER A 274 9.21 -8.88 -0.21
C SER A 274 7.95 -8.82 -1.08
N GLU A 275 6.85 -9.44 -0.65
CA GLU A 275 5.57 -9.32 -1.35
C GLU A 275 4.85 -8.04 -0.97
N TRP A 276 4.96 -7.66 0.30
CA TRP A 276 4.32 -6.48 0.87
C TRP A 276 4.74 -5.21 0.13
N ASN A 277 6.02 -5.12 -0.20
CA ASN A 277 6.59 -4.01 -0.95
C ASN A 277 5.95 -3.82 -2.34
N LEU A 278 5.25 -4.82 -2.91
CA LEU A 278 4.54 -4.67 -4.19
C LEU A 278 3.38 -3.68 -4.09
N PHE A 279 2.71 -3.61 -2.94
CA PHE A 279 1.52 -2.77 -2.77
C PHE A 279 1.84 -1.28 -2.92
N LEU A 280 3.08 -0.88 -2.63
CA LEU A 280 3.55 0.47 -2.93
C LEU A 280 3.33 0.88 -4.38
N PHE A 281 3.42 -0.05 -5.32
CA PHE A 281 3.33 0.24 -6.75
C PHE A 281 1.95 -0.07 -7.35
N ASP A 282 1.09 -0.76 -6.59
CA ASP A 282 -0.26 -1.13 -7.00
C ASP A 282 -1.29 -0.07 -6.55
N CYS A 283 -1.00 0.70 -5.49
CA CYS A 283 -1.87 1.76 -5.00
C CYS A 283 -1.80 3.07 -5.80
N GLN A 284 -2.70 4.00 -5.49
CA GLN A 284 -2.76 5.39 -5.92
C GLN A 284 -2.54 6.28 -4.69
N ALA A 285 -1.81 7.36 -4.85
CA ALA A 285 -1.46 8.28 -3.79
C ALA A 285 -1.81 9.70 -4.22
N SER A 286 -2.37 10.50 -3.30
CA SER A 286 -2.64 11.92 -3.56
C SER A 286 -1.34 12.72 -3.45
N ILE A 287 -0.49 12.32 -2.51
CA ILE A 287 0.90 12.72 -2.39
C ILE A 287 1.75 11.46 -2.23
N GLU A 288 2.89 11.36 -2.90
CA GLU A 288 3.59 10.07 -3.06
C GLU A 288 4.09 9.46 -1.75
N LYS A 289 4.32 10.29 -0.72
CA LYS A 289 4.61 9.82 0.63
C LYS A 289 3.48 8.97 1.24
N ASP A 290 2.24 9.10 0.75
CA ASP A 290 1.10 8.27 1.18
C ASP A 290 1.33 6.78 0.95
N ARG A 291 2.12 6.43 -0.07
CA ARG A 291 2.48 5.04 -0.36
C ARG A 291 3.22 4.43 0.82
N LEU A 292 4.18 5.15 1.39
CA LEU A 292 4.97 4.70 2.54
C LEU A 292 4.06 4.51 3.76
N TYR A 293 3.39 5.55 4.25
CA TYR A 293 2.61 5.43 5.49
C TYR A 293 1.40 4.52 5.35
N GLY A 294 0.69 4.59 4.21
CA GLY A 294 -0.51 3.82 3.97
C GLY A 294 -0.26 2.31 3.83
N THR A 295 0.89 1.89 3.31
CA THR A 295 1.22 0.47 3.16
C THR A 295 2.14 -0.06 4.26
N TRP A 296 3.11 0.72 4.74
CA TRP A 296 4.09 0.29 5.73
C TRP A 296 3.81 0.77 7.17
N GLY A 297 2.82 1.63 7.40
CA GLY A 297 2.49 2.13 8.74
C GLY A 297 2.31 1.02 9.77
N VAL A 298 1.32 0.14 9.58
CA VAL A 298 1.11 -1.01 10.48
C VAL A 298 2.30 -1.98 10.50
N PRO A 299 2.87 -2.43 9.36
CA PRO A 299 4.05 -3.30 9.37
C PRO A 299 5.23 -2.80 10.19
N LEU A 300 5.60 -1.53 10.06
CA LEU A 300 6.72 -0.97 10.80
C LEU A 300 6.43 -0.91 12.29
N TYR A 301 5.20 -0.56 12.66
CA TYR A 301 4.74 -0.65 14.05
C TYR A 301 4.86 -2.08 14.60
N GLN A 302 4.35 -3.09 13.89
CA GLN A 302 4.42 -4.50 14.33
C GLN A 302 5.85 -5.03 14.42
N LEU A 303 6.76 -4.53 13.58
CA LEU A 303 8.16 -4.94 13.50
C LEU A 303 9.09 -4.06 14.36
N ASN A 304 8.54 -3.09 15.10
CA ASN A 304 9.29 -2.11 15.90
C ASN A 304 10.37 -1.37 15.11
N VAL A 305 10.10 -1.06 13.84
CA VAL A 305 10.96 -0.22 13.01
C VAL A 305 10.41 1.21 13.03
N PRO A 306 11.25 2.23 13.30
CA PRO A 306 10.79 3.62 13.34
C PRO A 306 10.22 4.09 11.99
N LEU A 307 9.13 4.85 12.07
CA LEU A 307 8.47 5.54 10.96
C LEU A 307 8.55 7.04 11.22
N SER A 308 8.97 7.81 10.23
CA SER A 308 9.05 9.28 10.36
C SER A 308 8.39 9.99 9.19
N TYR A 309 7.36 10.77 9.51
CA TYR A 309 6.68 11.65 8.56
C TYR A 309 7.60 12.73 7.96
N GLU A 310 8.55 13.20 8.77
CA GLU A 310 9.50 14.26 8.43
C GLU A 310 10.71 13.73 7.65
N TYR A 311 11.15 12.50 7.96
CA TYR A 311 12.29 11.83 7.30
C TYR A 311 11.85 10.54 6.57
N PRO A 312 11.05 10.66 5.50
CA PRO A 312 10.56 9.51 4.75
C PRO A 312 11.70 8.75 4.02
N ASP A 313 12.75 9.46 3.62
CA ASP A 313 13.96 8.87 3.03
C ASP A 313 14.73 8.01 4.02
N ALA A 314 14.92 8.49 5.26
CA ALA A 314 15.51 7.69 6.32
C ALA A 314 14.64 6.47 6.64
N THR A 315 13.31 6.63 6.66
CA THR A 315 12.38 5.50 6.85
C THR A 315 12.57 4.43 5.78
N TRP A 316 12.68 4.80 4.49
CA TRP A 316 12.97 3.82 3.44
C TRP A 316 14.33 3.17 3.58
N HIS A 317 15.34 3.94 3.95
CA HIS A 317 16.66 3.38 4.22
C HIS A 317 16.59 2.33 5.34
N GLN A 318 15.85 2.60 6.42
CA GLN A 318 15.62 1.62 7.49
C GLN A 318 14.86 0.39 6.98
N ILE A 319 13.90 0.53 6.08
CA ILE A 319 13.20 -0.63 5.48
C ILE A 319 14.16 -1.48 4.66
N ALA A 320 14.95 -0.90 3.77
CA ALA A 320 15.93 -1.64 2.97
C ALA A 320 16.98 -2.33 3.85
N LYS A 321 17.43 -1.66 4.92
CA LYS A 321 18.39 -2.19 5.90
C LYS A 321 17.83 -3.35 6.71
N ASN A 322 16.61 -3.22 7.24
CA ASN A 322 15.99 -4.23 8.10
C ASN A 322 15.35 -5.38 7.30
N PHE A 323 14.90 -5.11 6.06
CA PHE A 323 14.20 -6.05 5.19
C PHE A 323 14.81 -6.06 3.79
N PRO A 324 16.03 -6.59 3.59
CA PRO A 324 16.70 -6.54 2.30
C PRO A 324 15.94 -7.28 1.18
N GLU A 325 15.08 -8.25 1.51
CA GLU A 325 14.19 -8.90 0.55
C GLU A 325 13.09 -7.98 -0.05
N ALA A 326 12.84 -6.83 0.58
CA ALA A 326 11.97 -5.76 0.09
C ALA A 326 12.74 -4.65 -0.66
N ASP A 327 14.06 -4.74 -0.76
CA ASP A 327 14.91 -3.73 -1.40
C ASP A 327 14.90 -3.85 -2.93
N TYR A 328 13.75 -3.50 -3.52
CA TYR A 328 13.53 -3.39 -4.96
C TYR A 328 12.49 -2.30 -5.28
N ALA A 329 12.48 -1.87 -6.54
CA ALA A 329 11.63 -0.79 -7.00
C ALA A 329 11.18 -0.99 -8.46
N PHE A 330 9.94 -0.60 -8.74
CA PHE A 330 9.49 -0.32 -10.11
C PHE A 330 9.54 1.17 -10.39
N HIS A 331 9.78 1.51 -11.65
CA HIS A 331 9.92 2.89 -12.07
C HIS A 331 8.60 3.64 -12.33
N ALA A 332 7.53 2.87 -12.52
CA ALA A 332 6.20 3.36 -12.85
C ALA A 332 5.14 2.63 -12.01
N PRO A 333 3.91 3.17 -11.89
CA PRO A 333 2.79 2.46 -11.30
C PRO A 333 2.41 1.19 -12.09
N HIS A 334 1.80 0.21 -11.44
CA HIS A 334 1.39 -1.05 -12.11
C HIS A 334 0.37 -0.85 -13.25
N GLY A 335 -0.50 0.16 -13.11
CA GLY A 335 -1.55 0.47 -14.08
C GLY A 335 -1.08 1.26 -15.30
N ALA A 336 0.06 1.93 -15.21
CA ALA A 336 0.65 2.76 -16.27
C ALA A 336 2.16 2.50 -16.35
N PRO A 337 2.58 1.28 -16.71
CA PRO A 337 3.99 0.86 -16.64
C PRO A 337 4.92 1.64 -17.58
N ASP A 338 4.37 2.38 -18.54
CA ASP A 338 5.05 3.25 -19.50
C ASP A 338 5.21 4.69 -18.97
N GLN A 339 4.53 5.03 -17.88
CA GLN A 339 4.51 6.37 -17.31
C GLN A 339 5.41 6.44 -16.08
N PRO A 340 6.60 7.04 -16.21
CA PRO A 340 7.56 7.08 -15.11
C PRO A 340 7.04 7.92 -13.95
N HIS A 341 7.45 7.60 -12.73
CA HIS A 341 7.22 8.48 -11.60
C HIS A 341 7.97 9.81 -11.80
N GLY A 342 7.25 10.89 -12.14
CA GLY A 342 7.73 12.27 -12.07
C GLY A 342 9.05 12.60 -12.82
N GLY A 343 9.39 11.87 -13.88
CA GLY A 343 10.54 12.19 -14.74
C GLY A 343 11.92 11.69 -14.27
N PHE A 344 11.99 10.69 -13.40
CA PHE A 344 13.27 10.03 -13.09
C PHE A 344 13.81 9.29 -14.32
N SER A 345 15.06 9.48 -14.72
CA SER A 345 15.71 8.66 -15.76
C SER A 345 17.17 8.41 -15.38
N GLY A 346 17.66 7.17 -15.55
CA GLY A 346 19.00 6.72 -15.15
C GLY A 346 19.05 5.61 -14.10
N PHE A 347 20.26 5.04 -13.89
CA PHE A 347 20.49 3.89 -13.01
C PHE A 347 20.61 4.35 -11.55
N ALA A 348 19.55 4.15 -10.76
CA ALA A 348 19.45 4.54 -9.35
C ALA A 348 19.58 3.35 -8.41
N THR A 349 19.88 3.62 -7.14
CA THR A 349 19.56 2.69 -6.07
C THR A 349 18.06 2.66 -5.81
N VAL A 350 17.58 1.61 -5.16
CA VAL A 350 16.17 1.51 -4.72
C VAL A 350 15.80 2.69 -3.81
N THR A 351 16.66 3.03 -2.84
CA THR A 351 16.44 4.18 -1.96
C THR A 351 16.29 5.48 -2.74
N GLN A 352 17.15 5.74 -3.74
CA GLN A 352 17.05 6.94 -4.57
C GLN A 352 15.74 6.99 -5.34
N LEU A 353 15.35 5.88 -5.98
CA LEU A 353 14.09 5.81 -6.72
C LEU A 353 12.88 5.98 -5.80
N MET A 354 12.89 5.35 -4.61
CA MET A 354 11.84 5.53 -3.61
C MET A 354 11.75 6.96 -3.09
N CYS A 355 12.89 7.61 -2.85
CA CYS A 355 12.93 9.02 -2.44
C CYS A 355 12.41 9.95 -3.53
N HIS A 356 12.78 9.67 -4.79
CA HIS A 356 12.26 10.40 -5.95
C HIS A 356 10.75 10.31 -6.03
N ILE A 357 10.22 9.08 -5.92
CA ILE A 357 8.77 8.83 -5.87
C ILE A 357 8.16 9.72 -4.80
N MET A 358 8.66 9.69 -3.56
CA MET A 358 8.02 10.41 -2.44
C MET A 358 8.14 11.95 -2.47
N LYS A 359 9.28 12.50 -2.89
CA LYS A 359 9.55 13.94 -2.75
C LYS A 359 9.06 14.78 -3.94
N TYR A 360 8.59 14.17 -5.04
CA TYR A 360 8.22 14.83 -6.31
C TYR A 360 9.28 15.78 -6.91
N ALA A 361 10.44 15.94 -6.29
CA ALA A 361 11.51 16.75 -6.81
C ALA A 361 12.10 16.01 -8.03
N PRO A 362 12.15 16.63 -9.22
CA PRO A 362 12.84 16.05 -10.35
C PRO A 362 14.30 15.85 -9.96
N LEU A 363 14.72 14.61 -9.75
CA LEU A 363 16.15 14.31 -9.80
C LEU A 363 16.57 14.48 -11.25
N ALA A 364 17.50 15.40 -11.51
CA ALA A 364 18.05 15.55 -12.83
C ALA A 364 18.70 14.21 -13.24
N PRO A 365 18.39 13.67 -14.43
CA PRO A 365 19.04 12.48 -14.95
C PRO A 365 20.56 12.63 -14.90
N GLY A 366 21.26 11.65 -14.36
CA GLY A 366 22.72 11.64 -14.33
C GLY A 366 23.39 12.51 -13.24
N THR A 367 22.66 13.21 -12.36
CA THR A 367 23.29 13.93 -11.23
C THR A 367 23.42 13.08 -9.97
N HIS A 368 22.62 12.02 -9.85
CA HIS A 368 22.67 11.05 -8.75
C HIS A 368 22.66 9.58 -9.20
N ALA A 369 22.38 9.33 -10.48
CA ALA A 369 22.45 7.99 -11.06
C ALA A 369 23.93 7.59 -11.17
N LYS A 370 24.31 6.51 -10.50
CA LYS A 370 25.66 5.97 -10.65
C LYS A 370 25.82 5.44 -12.07
N THR A 371 26.96 5.71 -12.69
CA THR A 371 27.32 4.99 -13.92
C THR A 371 27.38 3.50 -13.58
N PRO A 372 26.66 2.64 -14.32
CA PRO A 372 26.77 1.20 -14.11
C PRO A 372 28.23 0.76 -14.29
N THR A 373 28.69 -0.14 -13.44
CA THR A 373 30.03 -0.73 -13.58
C THR A 373 30.06 -1.85 -14.59
N GLY A 374 28.89 -2.43 -14.91
CA GLY A 374 28.72 -3.45 -15.93
C GLY A 374 27.32 -3.45 -16.54
N GLY A 375 27.20 -4.10 -17.68
CA GLY A 375 25.93 -4.29 -18.36
C GLY A 375 25.99 -5.40 -19.41
N THR A 376 24.84 -6.00 -19.69
CA THR A 376 24.66 -7.04 -20.72
C THR A 376 23.27 -6.93 -21.30
N GLN A 377 23.07 -7.53 -22.47
CA GLN A 377 21.74 -7.82 -22.99
C GLN A 377 21.29 -9.19 -22.48
N TYR A 378 20.01 -9.32 -22.14
CA TYR A 378 19.36 -10.58 -21.82
C TYR A 378 18.27 -10.87 -22.84
N THR A 379 18.39 -12.00 -23.52
CA THR A 379 17.36 -12.50 -24.43
C THR A 379 16.42 -13.41 -23.66
N MET A 380 15.16 -13.01 -23.57
CA MET A 380 14.10 -13.81 -22.96
C MET A 380 13.88 -15.09 -23.77
N ALA A 381 13.86 -16.23 -23.08
CA ALA A 381 13.56 -17.48 -23.75
C ALA A 381 12.15 -17.45 -24.35
N GLN A 382 11.98 -18.21 -25.43
CA GLN A 382 10.70 -18.44 -26.11
C GLN A 382 10.08 -17.22 -26.83
N SER A 383 10.51 -15.99 -26.55
CA SER A 383 10.06 -14.79 -27.26
C SER A 383 11.14 -14.11 -28.10
N ASN A 384 12.42 -14.35 -27.80
CA ASN A 384 13.56 -13.61 -28.34
C ASN A 384 13.53 -12.09 -28.06
N GLU A 385 12.64 -11.65 -27.16
CA GLU A 385 12.63 -10.27 -26.65
C GLU A 385 13.95 -9.99 -25.92
N VAL A 386 14.52 -8.81 -26.14
CA VAL A 386 15.80 -8.44 -25.55
C VAL A 386 15.59 -7.30 -24.56
N CYS A 387 16.20 -7.40 -23.38
CA CYS A 387 16.27 -6.31 -22.42
C CYS A 387 17.70 -6.03 -21.98
N GLY A 388 17.97 -4.75 -21.71
CA GLY A 388 19.22 -4.32 -21.12
C GLY A 388 19.23 -4.60 -19.61
N ILE A 389 20.31 -5.18 -19.13
CA ILE A 389 20.54 -5.41 -17.70
C ILE A 389 21.86 -4.73 -17.34
N VAL A 390 21.84 -3.90 -16.32
CA VAL A 390 23.02 -3.17 -15.84
C VAL A 390 23.17 -3.34 -14.33
N TRP A 391 24.37 -3.15 -13.80
CA TRP A 391 24.61 -3.29 -12.37
C TRP A 391 25.76 -2.40 -11.87
N ASP A 392 25.79 -2.20 -10.55
CA ASP A 392 26.96 -1.74 -9.81
C ASP A 392 27.35 -2.75 -8.72
N GLU A 393 28.12 -2.31 -7.72
CA GLU A 393 28.51 -3.12 -6.57
C GLU A 393 27.33 -3.65 -5.75
N HIS A 394 26.19 -2.95 -5.74
CA HIS A 394 25.09 -3.21 -4.80
C HIS A 394 23.74 -3.48 -5.47
N TYR A 395 23.51 -3.02 -6.69
CA TYR A 395 22.22 -3.07 -7.36
C TYR A 395 22.32 -3.64 -8.77
N VAL A 396 21.20 -4.21 -9.22
CA VAL A 396 20.97 -4.66 -10.59
C VAL A 396 19.70 -3.99 -11.11
N GLY A 397 19.76 -3.45 -12.32
CA GLY A 397 18.66 -2.76 -12.99
C GLY A 397 18.33 -3.43 -14.30
N LEU A 398 17.04 -3.53 -14.60
CA LEU A 398 16.53 -3.97 -15.89
C LEU A 398 15.87 -2.80 -16.61
N ALA A 399 16.27 -2.59 -17.85
CA ALA A 399 15.64 -1.68 -18.78
C ALA A 399 15.07 -2.51 -19.94
N TRP A 400 13.76 -2.46 -20.12
CA TRP A 400 13.16 -2.99 -21.32
C TRP A 400 13.24 -1.94 -22.42
N ASP A 401 13.91 -2.29 -23.50
CA ASP A 401 14.20 -1.35 -24.57
C ASP A 401 13.10 -1.39 -25.63
N LYS A 402 12.82 -0.22 -26.22
CA LYS A 402 12.14 -0.13 -27.51
C LYS A 402 12.91 0.73 -28.51
N HIS A 403 13.70 1.72 -28.06
CA HIS A 403 14.50 2.62 -28.89
C HIS A 403 15.66 3.25 -28.08
N GLU A 404 16.87 3.28 -28.65
CA GLU A 404 18.05 3.93 -28.07
C GLU A 404 17.98 5.47 -28.12
N PRO A 405 18.66 6.18 -27.19
CA PRO A 405 19.42 5.65 -26.05
C PRO A 405 18.53 5.26 -24.85
N ILE A 406 18.93 4.22 -24.12
CA ILE A 406 18.24 3.76 -22.90
C ILE A 406 18.36 4.84 -21.83
N GLN A 407 17.25 5.52 -21.53
CA GLN A 407 17.21 6.53 -20.46
C GLN A 407 16.51 6.02 -19.19
N THR A 408 15.74 4.94 -19.25
CA THR A 408 14.83 4.56 -18.16
C THR A 408 14.92 3.06 -17.79
N PHE A 409 15.18 2.78 -16.52
CA PHE A 409 15.10 1.43 -15.96
C PHE A 409 13.69 1.15 -15.50
N HIS A 410 13.18 -0.05 -15.76
CA HIS A 410 11.82 -0.46 -15.42
C HIS A 410 11.74 -1.15 -14.06
N PHE A 411 12.86 -1.74 -13.63
CA PHE A 411 12.98 -2.48 -12.38
C PHE A 411 14.41 -2.36 -11.85
N ILE A 412 14.54 -2.14 -10.54
CA ILE A 412 15.81 -2.06 -9.84
C ILE A 412 15.70 -2.93 -8.59
N VAL A 413 16.74 -3.70 -8.28
CA VAL A 413 16.77 -4.61 -7.13
C VAL A 413 18.18 -4.69 -6.56
N SER A 414 18.32 -4.77 -5.24
CA SER A 414 19.65 -4.97 -4.66
C SER A 414 20.16 -6.40 -4.84
N LYS A 415 21.48 -6.56 -4.93
CA LYS A 415 22.15 -7.85 -4.93
C LYS A 415 21.82 -8.66 -3.67
N GLU A 416 21.65 -7.99 -2.52
CA GLU A 416 21.23 -8.65 -1.28
C GLU A 416 19.79 -9.19 -1.37
N CYS A 417 18.85 -8.43 -1.93
CA CYS A 417 17.49 -8.90 -2.21
C CYS A 417 17.50 -10.18 -3.07
N LEU A 418 18.33 -10.21 -4.11
CA LEU A 418 18.51 -11.35 -5.00
C LEU A 418 19.09 -12.57 -4.25
N ARG A 419 20.19 -12.37 -3.51
CA ARG A 419 20.85 -13.45 -2.73
C ARG A 419 19.90 -14.08 -1.71
N ARG A 420 19.08 -13.29 -1.02
CA ARG A 420 18.08 -13.80 -0.05
C ARG A 420 16.90 -14.53 -0.69
N GLY A 421 16.61 -14.21 -1.95
CA GLY A 421 15.60 -14.89 -2.77
C GLY A 421 16.11 -16.15 -3.47
N LYS A 422 17.43 -16.41 -3.43
CA LYS A 422 18.07 -17.53 -4.11
C LYS A 422 17.53 -18.86 -3.63
N GLY A 423 17.24 -19.75 -4.58
CA GLY A 423 16.70 -21.09 -4.30
C GLY A 423 15.26 -21.12 -3.73
N LYS A 424 14.65 -19.97 -3.41
CA LYS A 424 13.24 -19.87 -3.04
C LYS A 424 12.42 -19.78 -4.33
N GLY A 425 11.59 -20.81 -4.58
CA GLY A 425 10.75 -20.95 -5.77
C GLY A 425 9.25 -20.91 -5.47
N GLY A 426 8.42 -21.05 -6.50
CA GLY A 426 6.96 -20.94 -6.44
C GLY A 426 6.44 -19.59 -6.94
N GLU A 427 5.11 -19.43 -7.02
CA GLU A 427 4.45 -18.18 -7.46
C GLU A 427 4.32 -17.15 -6.32
N SER A 428 4.73 -17.50 -5.11
CA SER A 428 4.70 -16.68 -3.92
C SER A 428 6.09 -16.23 -3.47
N GLY A 429 6.11 -15.32 -2.50
CA GLY A 429 7.31 -14.86 -1.82
C GLY A 429 8.25 -14.09 -2.73
N PRO A 430 9.56 -14.43 -2.73
CA PRO A 430 10.59 -13.69 -3.47
C PRO A 430 10.39 -13.63 -4.99
N VAL A 431 9.63 -14.56 -5.58
CA VAL A 431 9.40 -14.66 -7.03
C VAL A 431 8.35 -13.66 -7.53
N LYS A 432 7.42 -13.26 -6.67
CA LYS A 432 6.22 -12.48 -7.05
C LYS A 432 6.54 -11.15 -7.73
N LYS A 433 7.62 -10.47 -7.30
CA LYS A 433 8.10 -9.23 -7.95
C LYS A 433 8.54 -9.43 -9.40
N PHE A 434 9.11 -10.58 -9.73
CA PHE A 434 9.47 -10.91 -11.11
C PHE A 434 8.24 -11.25 -11.94
N ILE A 435 7.24 -11.92 -11.35
CA ILE A 435 5.94 -12.15 -12.04
C ILE A 435 5.33 -10.79 -12.41
N ARG A 436 5.27 -9.86 -11.44
CA ARG A 436 4.77 -8.49 -11.69
C ARG A 436 5.60 -7.73 -12.72
N LEU A 437 6.91 -7.94 -12.75
CA LEU A 437 7.76 -7.37 -13.80
C LEU A 437 7.34 -7.90 -15.17
N ILE A 438 7.24 -9.22 -15.36
CA ILE A 438 6.82 -9.81 -16.64
C ILE A 438 5.43 -9.34 -17.07
N GLU A 439 4.47 -9.24 -16.14
CA GLU A 439 3.14 -8.66 -16.42
C GLU A 439 3.23 -7.22 -16.94
N ARG A 440 4.08 -6.39 -16.34
CA ARG A 440 4.29 -5.00 -16.78
C ARG A 440 4.95 -4.96 -18.15
N LEU A 441 5.97 -5.77 -18.40
CA LEU A 441 6.63 -5.84 -19.72
C LEU A 441 5.65 -6.25 -20.82
N ARG A 442 4.77 -7.23 -20.55
CA ARG A 442 3.69 -7.61 -21.47
C ARG A 442 2.72 -6.46 -21.75
N LYS A 443 2.30 -5.72 -20.73
CA LYS A 443 1.44 -4.53 -20.91
C LYS A 443 2.10 -3.47 -21.78
N LEU A 444 3.41 -3.35 -21.65
CA LEU A 444 4.17 -2.44 -22.50
C LEU A 444 4.31 -2.94 -23.94
N GLY A 445 4.06 -4.23 -24.22
CA GLY A 445 4.06 -4.82 -25.56
C GLY A 445 5.06 -5.94 -25.78
N ALA A 446 5.79 -6.40 -24.74
CA ALA A 446 6.71 -7.52 -24.87
C ALA A 446 5.96 -8.82 -25.18
N ALA A 447 6.32 -9.50 -26.27
CA ALA A 447 5.66 -10.72 -26.72
C ALA A 447 6.12 -11.96 -25.93
N ILE A 448 5.93 -11.98 -24.61
CA ILE A 448 6.40 -13.04 -23.71
C ILE A 448 5.32 -14.14 -23.57
N PRO A 449 5.42 -15.31 -24.23
CA PRO A 449 4.32 -16.28 -24.30
C PRO A 449 4.22 -17.17 -23.05
N HIS A 450 5.28 -17.27 -22.24
CA HIS A 450 5.38 -18.31 -21.21
C HIS A 450 5.85 -17.77 -19.86
N TRP A 451 5.37 -18.37 -18.78
CA TRP A 451 5.61 -17.90 -17.41
C TRP A 451 7.02 -18.26 -16.91
N THR A 452 7.68 -19.28 -17.47
CA THR A 452 9.03 -19.72 -17.06
C THR A 452 10.09 -18.65 -17.25
N VAL A 453 9.87 -17.69 -18.17
CA VAL A 453 10.72 -16.52 -18.36
C VAL A 453 10.94 -15.77 -17.04
N THR A 454 9.95 -15.75 -16.15
CA THR A 454 10.08 -15.20 -14.80
C THR A 454 11.21 -15.85 -14.00
N PHE A 455 11.25 -17.18 -14.02
CA PHE A 455 12.18 -17.99 -13.22
C PHE A 455 13.59 -17.95 -13.81
N GLU A 456 13.68 -17.94 -15.13
CA GLU A 456 14.94 -17.81 -15.85
C GLU A 456 15.55 -16.42 -15.64
N LEU A 457 14.76 -15.36 -15.77
CA LEU A 457 15.20 -13.98 -15.50
C LEU A 457 15.66 -13.83 -14.06
N LYS A 458 14.88 -14.33 -13.09
CA LYS A 458 15.30 -14.36 -11.67
C LYS A 458 16.64 -15.05 -11.50
N SER A 459 16.80 -16.25 -12.07
CA SER A 459 18.04 -17.04 -11.96
C SER A 459 19.23 -16.34 -12.62
N PHE A 460 19.00 -15.60 -13.71
CA PHE A 460 20.02 -14.81 -14.37
C PHE A 460 20.47 -13.63 -13.51
N LEU A 461 19.54 -12.87 -12.94
CA LEU A 461 19.84 -11.76 -12.03
C LEU A 461 20.56 -12.24 -10.76
N GLU A 462 20.20 -13.40 -10.23
CA GLU A 462 20.90 -14.01 -9.08
C GLU A 462 22.36 -14.33 -9.38
N LYS A 463 22.70 -14.76 -10.62
CA LYS A 463 24.09 -14.97 -11.02
C LYS A 463 24.89 -13.67 -11.02
N ILE A 464 24.33 -12.60 -11.58
CA ILE A 464 24.94 -11.25 -11.55
C ILE A 464 25.16 -10.78 -10.11
N ALA A 465 24.22 -11.11 -9.20
CA ALA A 465 24.36 -10.76 -7.79
C ALA A 465 25.50 -11.52 -7.09
N ASP A 466 25.89 -12.71 -7.55
CA ASP A 466 27.00 -13.48 -7.00
C ASP A 466 28.36 -13.09 -7.61
N GLU A 467 28.35 -12.44 -8.77
CA GLU A 467 29.55 -11.89 -9.39
C GLU A 467 30.08 -10.71 -8.55
N LYS A 468 31.37 -10.80 -8.20
CA LYS A 468 32.08 -9.85 -7.34
C LYS A 468 32.26 -8.49 -8.01
#